data_AF-A0A2W4KVV4-F1
#
_entry.id   AF-A0A2W4KVV4-F1
#
_cell.length_a   1.000
_cell.length_b   1.000
_cell.length_c   1.000
_cell.angle_alpha   90.00
_cell.angle_beta   90.00
_cell.angle_gamma   90.00
#
_symmetry.space_group_name_H-M   'P 1'
#
loop_
_entity.id
_entity.type
_entity.pdbx_description
1 polymer ?
#
loop_
_entity_poly.entity_id
_entity_poly.type
_entity_poly.pdbx_seq_one_letter_code
_entity_poly.pdbx_strand_id
1 'polypeptide(L)'
;MPDIYQQGGFEEIVLYALGAIVLIISGGCIYAFLRAIFLFIFSKGDEKEIKSAWSSIRYMILGMFFTVMLLFVSPTLLKFMNVQGADKYTPKAIFTYMGKILGHIGKLGNIIRESQTANQYNGTLYYNLDENPYHL
;
A
#
# COMPACT_ATOMS: atom_id res chain seq x y z
N MET A 1 -3.52 33.75 14.59
CA MET A 1 -3.39 32.37 14.06
C MET A 1 -2.04 32.31 13.38
N PRO A 2 -1.02 31.66 13.93
CA PRO A 2 0.31 31.64 13.32
C PRO A 2 0.50 30.37 12.47
N ASP A 3 0.48 30.58 11.16
CA ASP A 3 1.41 30.11 10.12
C ASP A 3 1.91 28.66 10.16
N ILE A 4 1.21 27.80 9.39
CA ILE A 4 1.46 26.36 9.20
C ILE A 4 2.45 26.07 8.03
N TYR A 5 2.99 27.08 7.35
CA TYR A 5 3.54 26.88 5.99
C TYR A 5 5.06 26.77 5.81
N GLN A 6 5.88 26.80 6.86
CA GLN A 6 7.34 26.80 6.66
C GLN A 6 8.14 25.70 7.38
N GLN A 7 7.45 24.77 8.03
CA GLN A 7 8.06 23.63 8.76
C GLN A 7 7.50 22.27 8.30
N GLY A 8 6.62 22.26 7.28
CA GLY A 8 5.76 21.11 6.94
C GLY A 8 6.36 20.04 6.02
N GLY A 9 7.41 20.34 5.24
CA GLY A 9 7.92 19.41 4.22
C GLY A 9 8.60 18.17 4.80
N PHE A 10 9.53 18.35 5.74
CA PHE A 10 10.29 17.24 6.34
C PHE A 10 9.39 16.35 7.22
N GLU A 11 8.49 16.97 7.99
CA GLU A 11 7.52 16.25 8.84
C GLU A 11 6.64 15.33 7.98
N GLU A 12 6.11 15.87 6.89
CA GLU A 12 5.25 15.15 5.95
C GLU A 12 6.01 14.00 5.27
N ILE A 13 7.25 14.21 4.83
CA ILE A 13 8.09 13.15 4.24
C ILE A 13 8.30 11.98 5.22
N VAL A 14 8.58 12.27 6.49
CA VAL A 14 8.76 11.23 7.51
C VAL A 14 7.46 10.46 7.76
N LEU A 15 6.31 11.15 7.78
CA LEU A 15 5.00 10.50 7.91
C LEU A 15 4.67 9.61 6.70
N TYR A 16 5.00 10.05 5.48
CA TYR A 16 4.87 9.23 4.28
C TYR A 16 5.79 8.00 4.32
N ALA A 17 7.03 8.16 4.75
CA ALA A 17 7.99 7.06 4.87
C ALA A 17 7.51 6.01 5.90
N LEU A 18 7.09 6.45 7.09
CA LEU A 18 6.53 5.56 8.11
C LEU A 18 5.24 4.89 7.64
N GLY A 19 4.33 5.65 7.03
CA GLY A 19 3.11 5.11 6.44
C GLY A 19 3.39 4.05 5.40
N ALA A 20 4.37 4.27 4.51
CA ALA A 20 4.78 3.31 3.48
C ALA A 20 5.38 2.03 4.08
N ILE A 21 6.24 2.14 5.09
CA ILE A 21 6.81 0.98 5.79
C ILE A 21 5.69 0.14 6.42
N VAL A 22 4.77 0.77 7.14
CA VAL A 22 3.62 0.09 7.77
C VAL A 22 2.74 -0.58 6.70
N LEU A 23 2.54 0.07 5.55
CA LEU A 23 1.78 -0.47 4.43
C LEU A 23 2.44 -1.72 3.85
N ILE A 24 3.76 -1.71 3.64
CA ILE A 24 4.52 -2.88 3.15
C ILE A 24 4.41 -4.05 4.12
N ILE A 25 4.60 -3.80 5.42
CA ILE A 25 4.49 -4.85 6.45
C ILE A 25 3.06 -5.41 6.49
N SER A 26 2.06 -4.53 6.45
CA SER A 26 0.64 -4.93 6.47
C SER A 26 0.26 -5.72 5.21
N GLY A 27 0.73 -5.29 4.04
CA GLY A 27 0.56 -6.03 2.77
C GLY A 27 1.23 -7.41 2.81
N GLY A 28 2.43 -7.51 3.38
CA GLY A 28 3.13 -8.77 3.61
C GLY A 28 2.35 -9.72 4.54
N CYS A 29 1.72 -9.19 5.60
CA CYS A 29 0.86 -9.97 6.48
C CYS A 29 -0.37 -10.52 5.74
N ILE A 30 -1.02 -9.71 4.91
CA ILE A 30 -2.18 -10.12 4.10
C ILE A 30 -1.74 -11.20 3.09
N TYR A 31 -0.60 -11.04 2.44
CA TYR A 31 -0.08 -12.05 1.50
C TYR A 31 0.20 -13.39 2.20
N ALA A 32 0.86 -13.36 3.37
CA ALA A 32 1.11 -14.56 4.16
C ALA A 32 -0.19 -15.24 4.59
N PHE A 33 -1.21 -14.45 4.93
CA PHE A 33 -2.54 -14.95 5.29
C PHE A 33 -3.26 -15.61 4.11
N LEU A 34 -3.29 -14.96 2.95
CA LEU A 34 -3.88 -15.54 1.73
C LEU A 34 -3.17 -16.83 1.31
N ARG A 35 -1.83 -16.87 1.40
CA ARG A 35 -1.05 -18.08 1.16
C ARG A 35 -1.41 -19.19 2.15
N ALA A 36 -1.60 -18.87 3.42
CA ALA A 36 -2.01 -19.84 4.43
C ALA A 36 -3.39 -20.42 4.12
N ILE A 37 -4.38 -19.59 3.76
CA ILE A 37 -5.72 -20.04 3.37
C ILE A 37 -5.64 -20.96 2.15
N PHE A 38 -4.88 -20.58 1.13
CA PHE A 38 -4.74 -21.37 -0.08
C PHE A 38 -4.15 -22.76 0.22
N LEU A 39 -3.04 -22.82 0.98
CA LEU A 39 -2.47 -24.09 1.43
C LEU A 39 -3.47 -24.90 2.28
N PHE A 40 -4.25 -24.27 3.14
CA PHE A 40 -5.20 -24.98 3.99
C PHE A 40 -6.33 -25.65 3.17
N ILE A 41 -6.81 -24.96 2.12
CA ILE A 41 -7.84 -25.48 1.22
C ILE A 41 -7.30 -26.64 0.35
N PHE A 42 -6.07 -26.52 -0.15
CA PHE A 42 -5.46 -27.53 -1.02
C PHE A 42 -4.89 -28.73 -0.25
N SER A 43 -4.66 -28.60 1.05
CA SER A 43 -3.99 -29.60 1.89
C SER A 43 -4.62 -30.99 1.88
N LYS A 44 -5.94 -31.15 1.71
CA LYS A 44 -6.63 -32.48 1.72
C LYS A 44 -6.16 -33.45 2.84
N GLY A 45 -5.59 -32.95 3.94
CA GLY A 45 -5.03 -33.77 5.03
C GLY A 45 -3.53 -34.11 4.97
N ASP A 46 -2.76 -33.58 4.02
CA ASP A 46 -1.29 -33.74 3.98
C ASP A 46 -0.62 -32.91 5.10
N GLU A 47 0.04 -33.61 6.02
CA GLU A 47 0.75 -33.03 7.17
C GLU A 47 1.81 -31.98 6.77
N LYS A 48 2.42 -32.10 5.58
CA LYS A 48 3.42 -31.14 5.10
C LYS A 48 2.79 -29.77 4.82
N GLU A 49 1.62 -29.76 4.21
CA GLU A 49 0.90 -28.54 3.89
C GLU A 49 0.31 -27.89 5.15
N ILE A 50 -0.18 -28.70 6.10
CA ILE A 50 -0.62 -28.23 7.42
C ILE A 50 0.52 -27.53 8.17
N LYS A 51 1.73 -28.13 8.16
CA LYS A 51 2.90 -27.54 8.82
C LYS A 51 3.35 -26.24 8.14
N SER A 52 3.24 -26.17 6.81
CA SER A 52 3.54 -24.96 6.03
C SER A 52 2.52 -23.85 6.29
N ALA A 53 1.22 -24.17 6.38
CA ALA A 53 0.18 -23.22 6.76
C ALA A 53 0.42 -22.65 8.17
N TRP A 54 0.81 -23.50 9.13
CA TRP A 54 1.20 -23.08 10.47
C TRP A 54 2.39 -22.12 10.50
N SER A 55 3.38 -22.35 9.64
CA SER A 55 4.52 -21.44 9.46
C SER A 55 4.05 -20.07 8.97
N SER A 56 3.18 -20.03 7.96
CA SER A 56 2.57 -18.78 7.47
C SER A 56 1.75 -18.04 8.54
N ILE A 57 1.01 -18.76 9.38
CA ILE A 57 0.28 -18.17 10.53
C ILE A 57 1.27 -17.55 11.54
N ARG A 58 2.39 -18.21 11.84
CA ARG A 58 3.43 -17.65 12.73
C ARG A 58 4.01 -16.36 12.15
N TYR A 59 4.31 -16.33 10.85
CA TYR A 59 4.79 -15.11 10.20
C TYR A 59 3.76 -13.98 10.22
N MET A 60 2.47 -14.27 10.11
CA MET A 60 1.40 -13.28 10.26
C MET A 60 1.37 -12.69 11.67
N ILE A 61 1.45 -13.53 12.71
CA ILE A 61 1.46 -13.08 14.11
C ILE A 61 2.71 -12.25 14.40
N LEU A 62 3.88 -12.70 13.95
CA LEU A 62 5.14 -11.95 14.09
C LEU A 62 5.08 -10.61 13.34
N GLY A 63 4.54 -10.61 12.12
CA GLY A 63 4.33 -9.40 11.34
C GLY A 63 3.46 -8.40 12.07
N MET A 64 2.29 -8.83 12.57
CA MET A 64 1.38 -7.99 13.34
C MET A 64 2.02 -7.44 14.62
N PHE A 65 2.75 -8.29 15.36
CA PHE A 65 3.50 -7.87 16.53
C PHE A 65 4.54 -6.78 16.18
N PHE A 66 5.26 -6.96 15.08
CA PHE A 66 6.24 -5.99 14.60
C PHE A 66 5.58 -4.68 14.17
N THR A 67 4.41 -4.73 13.50
CA THR A 67 3.67 -3.52 13.11
C THR A 67 3.23 -2.73 14.34
N VAL A 68 2.69 -3.39 15.36
CA VAL A 68 2.29 -2.75 16.62
C VAL A 68 3.50 -2.16 17.32
N MET A 69 4.58 -2.94 17.47
CA MET A 69 5.82 -2.45 18.07
C MET A 69 6.34 -1.22 17.34
N LEU A 70 6.38 -1.23 16.01
CA LEU A 70 6.87 -0.12 15.19
C LEU A 70 5.98 1.13 15.34
N LEU A 71 4.66 0.98 15.42
CA LEU A 71 3.74 2.09 15.63
C LEU A 71 3.91 2.78 16.98
N PHE A 72 4.33 2.05 18.03
CA PHE A 72 4.58 2.62 19.36
C PHE A 72 6.04 3.09 19.55
N VAL A 73 7.00 2.37 18.97
CA VAL A 73 8.43 2.69 19.09
C VAL A 73 8.80 3.87 18.18
N SER A 74 8.20 3.99 16.99
CA SER A 74 8.46 5.08 16.05
C SER A 74 8.25 6.48 16.66
N PRO A 75 7.08 6.82 17.24
CA PRO A 75 6.90 8.12 17.89
C PRO A 75 7.87 8.32 19.06
N THR A 76 8.17 7.25 19.81
CA THR A 76 9.07 7.31 20.95
C THR A 76 10.51 7.62 20.52
N LEU A 77 11.02 6.96 19.47
CA LEU A 77 12.35 7.23 18.91
C LEU A 77 12.45 8.63 18.30
N LEU A 78 11.43 9.09 17.59
CA LEU A 78 11.38 10.44 17.03
C LEU A 78 11.37 11.52 18.13
N LYS A 79 10.68 11.27 19.25
CA LYS A 79 10.75 12.11 20.45
C LYS A 79 12.14 12.12 21.07
N PHE A 80 12.80 10.97 21.18
CA PHE A 80 14.17 10.88 21.69
C PHE A 80 15.19 11.64 20.84
N MET A 81 15.01 11.66 19.52
CA MET A 81 15.89 12.39 18.59
C MET A 81 15.61 13.90 18.54
N ASN A 82 14.70 14.43 19.36
CA ASN A 82 14.33 15.85 19.40
C ASN A 82 13.89 16.40 18.02
N VAL A 83 13.28 15.56 17.19
CA VAL A 83 12.76 15.97 15.88
C VAL A 83 11.59 16.92 16.11
N GLN A 84 11.70 18.14 15.56
CA GLN A 84 10.65 19.15 15.68
C GLN A 84 9.31 18.58 15.15
N GLY A 85 8.25 18.66 15.95
CA GLY A 85 6.94 18.09 15.62
C GLY A 85 6.68 16.67 16.13
N ALA A 86 7.55 16.12 16.99
CA ALA A 86 7.45 14.76 17.54
C ALA A 86 6.05 14.37 18.10
N ASP A 87 5.29 15.33 18.62
CA ASP A 87 3.93 15.11 19.15
C ASP A 87 2.86 14.87 18.08
N LYS A 88 3.15 15.22 16.82
CA LYS A 88 2.23 15.04 15.69
C LYS A 88 2.35 13.65 15.04
N TYR A 89 3.43 12.93 15.29
CA TYR A 89 3.65 11.56 14.81
C TYR A 89 2.82 10.52 15.57
N THR A 90 1.51 10.73 15.63
CA THR A 90 0.59 9.78 16.25
C THR A 90 0.30 8.61 15.31
N PRO A 91 -0.06 7.43 15.83
CA PRO A 91 -0.51 6.32 15.01
C PRO A 91 -1.64 6.74 14.04
N LYS A 92 -2.56 7.60 14.50
CA LYS A 92 -3.64 8.16 13.67
C LYS A 92 -3.10 8.93 12.46
N ALA A 93 -2.05 9.72 12.63
CA ALA A 93 -1.41 10.43 11.52
C ALA A 93 -0.79 9.44 10.53
N ILE A 94 -0.05 8.44 11.02
CA ILE A 94 0.57 7.40 10.17
C ILE A 94 -0.49 6.68 9.33
N PHE A 95 -1.62 6.27 9.93
CA PHE A 95 -2.74 5.66 9.21
C PHE A 95 -3.38 6.61 8.19
N THR A 96 -3.49 7.90 8.52
CA THR A 96 -4.02 8.90 7.59
C THR A 96 -3.13 9.03 6.34
N TYR A 97 -1.81 9.07 6.52
CA TYR A 97 -0.85 9.12 5.42
C TYR A 97 -0.80 7.81 4.64
N MET A 98 -0.95 6.66 5.30
CA MET A 98 -1.14 5.37 4.62
C MET A 98 -2.36 5.39 3.70
N GLY A 99 -3.50 5.92 4.18
CA GLY A 99 -4.71 6.11 3.38
C GLY A 99 -4.49 7.05 2.19
N LYS A 100 -3.73 8.14 2.37
CA LYS A 100 -3.33 9.02 1.26
C LYS A 100 -2.51 8.27 0.20
N ILE A 101 -1.50 7.49 0.61
CA ILE A 101 -0.68 6.69 -0.31
C ILE A 101 -1.55 5.75 -1.15
N LEU A 102 -2.44 4.99 -0.50
CA LEU A 102 -3.37 4.10 -1.19
C LEU A 102 -4.29 4.86 -2.15
N GLY A 103 -4.80 6.02 -1.73
CA GLY A 103 -5.62 6.90 -2.57
C GLY A 103 -4.87 7.42 -3.80
N HIS A 104 -3.59 7.76 -3.67
CA HIS A 104 -2.74 8.17 -4.79
C HIS A 104 -2.52 7.02 -5.78
N ILE A 105 -2.24 5.80 -5.29
CA ILE A 105 -2.10 4.61 -6.13
C ILE A 105 -3.41 4.31 -6.86
N GLY A 106 -4.56 4.37 -6.18
CA GLY A 106 -5.87 4.17 -6.79
C GLY A 106 -6.20 5.19 -7.88
N LYS A 107 -5.88 6.47 -7.65
CA LYS A 107 -6.03 7.52 -8.66
C LYS A 107 -5.13 7.31 -9.88
N LEU A 108 -3.88 6.90 -9.68
CA LEU A 108 -2.98 6.54 -10.79
C LEU A 108 -3.55 5.38 -11.62
N GLY A 109 -4.11 4.36 -10.97
CA GLY A 109 -4.81 3.27 -11.67
C GLY A 109 -5.98 3.74 -12.53
N ASN A 110 -6.79 4.67 -12.03
CA ASN A 110 -7.89 5.25 -12.80
C ASN A 110 -7.40 6.05 -14.01
N ILE A 111 -6.36 6.88 -13.84
CA ILE A 111 -5.76 7.68 -14.93
C ILE A 111 -5.18 6.78 -16.02
N ILE A 112 -4.50 5.69 -15.64
CA ILE A 112 -3.96 4.71 -16.60
C ILE A 112 -5.11 4.05 -17.37
N ARG A 113 -6.20 3.69 -16.70
CA ARG A 113 -7.38 3.10 -17.34
C ARG A 113 -8.04 4.06 -18.32
N GLU A 114 -8.24 5.32 -17.90
CA GLU A 114 -8.77 6.38 -18.77
C GLU A 114 -7.86 6.64 -19.97
N SER A 115 -6.54 6.62 -19.78
CA SER A 115 -5.56 6.77 -20.86
C SER A 115 -5.59 5.59 -21.85
N GLN A 116 -5.79 4.36 -21.36
CA GLN A 116 -5.96 3.19 -22.23
C GLN A 116 -7.28 3.23 -23.00
N THR A 117 -8.39 3.64 -22.38
CA THR A 117 -9.67 3.81 -23.04
C THR A 117 -9.62 4.93 -24.09
N ALA A 118 -8.99 6.07 -23.78
CA ALA A 118 -8.78 7.16 -24.73
C ALA A 118 -7.87 6.75 -25.90
N ASN A 119 -6.79 6.01 -25.63
CA ASN A 119 -5.92 5.48 -26.69
C ASN A 119 -6.60 4.41 -27.54
N GLN A 120 -7.44 3.55 -26.95
CA GLN A 120 -8.24 2.61 -27.72
C GLN A 120 -9.24 3.33 -28.61
N TYR A 121 -9.94 4.34 -28.10
CA TYR A 121 -10.90 5.12 -28.87
C TYR A 121 -10.24 5.86 -30.05
N ASN A 122 -9.10 6.50 -29.78
CA ASN A 122 -8.32 7.17 -30.82
C ASN A 122 -7.74 6.16 -31.83
N GLY A 123 -7.18 5.04 -31.37
CA GLY A 123 -6.68 3.97 -32.24
C GLY A 123 -7.76 3.38 -33.14
N THR A 124 -8.95 3.11 -32.60
CA THR A 124 -10.10 2.64 -33.40
C THR A 124 -10.57 3.68 -34.42
N LEU A 125 -10.42 4.98 -34.14
CA LEU A 125 -10.72 6.03 -35.12
C LEU A 125 -9.74 6.00 -36.29
N TYR A 126 -8.44 5.86 -36.04
CA TYR A 126 -7.42 5.82 -37.09
C TYR A 126 -7.55 4.57 -37.98
N TYR A 127 -7.84 3.39 -37.41
CA TYR A 127 -8.03 2.17 -38.20
C TYR A 127 -9.33 2.18 -39.01
N ASN A 128 -10.42 2.81 -38.53
CA ASN A 128 -11.67 2.94 -39.28
C ASN A 128 -11.64 4.04 -40.35
N LEU A 129 -10.69 4.98 -40.29
CA LEU A 129 -10.52 6.03 -41.31
C LEU A 129 -9.64 5.57 -42.49
N ASP A 130 -8.77 4.59 -42.27
CA ASP A 130 -7.96 3.95 -43.34
C ASP A 130 -8.72 2.83 -44.08
N GLU A 131 -9.83 2.33 -43.53
CA GLU A 131 -10.82 1.53 -44.27
C GLU A 131 -11.66 2.45 -45.16
N ASN A 132 -11.05 2.87 -46.26
CA ASN A 132 -11.71 3.60 -47.33
C ASN A 132 -12.83 2.73 -47.97
N PRO A 133 -14.09 3.22 -48.07
CA PRO A 133 -15.27 2.46 -48.53
C PRO A 133 -15.34 2.21 -50.05
N TYR A 134 -14.22 1.98 -50.73
CA TYR A 134 -14.20 1.70 -52.17
C TYR A 134 -13.74 0.26 -52.47
N HIS A 135 -14.60 -0.70 -52.11
CA HIS A 135 -14.66 -1.99 -52.78
C HIS A 135 -16.08 -2.17 -53.36
N LEU A 136 -16.34 -1.47 -54.47
CA LEU A 136 -17.35 -1.77 -55.48
C LEU A 136 -16.66 -1.68 -56.85
#